data_AF-A0A5R2N6Z7-F1
#
_entry.id   AF-A0A5R2N6Z7-F1
#
_cell.length_a   1.000
_cell.length_b   1.000
_cell.length_c   1.000
_cell.angle_alpha   90.00
_cell.angle_beta   90.00
_cell.angle_gamma   90.00
#
_symmetry.space_group_name_H-M   'P 1'
#
loop_
_entity.id
_entity.type
_entity.pdbx_description
1 polymer ?
#
loop_
_entity_poly.entity_id
_entity_poly.type
_entity_poly.pdbx_seq_one_letter_code
_entity_poly.pdbx_strand_id
1 'polypeptide(L)'
;MWTRQHKQRNTGRLIIPSLCVVFLAYFGFHAYHGEFGINSKYKLEAETVALQGQLEAIRARRMELERRVKLMHDGTLERDMLDEQARKALNLSQADEITIMLPVSEK
;
A
#
# COMPACT_ATOMS: atom_id res chain seq x y z
N MET A 1 -75.68 -34.02 -29.33
CA MET A 1 -74.36 -34.32 -28.72
C MET A 1 -73.47 -33.10 -28.92
N TRP A 2 -73.05 -32.44 -27.84
CA TRP A 2 -72.23 -31.22 -27.90
C TRP A 2 -70.78 -31.58 -27.58
N THR A 3 -69.86 -31.46 -28.54
CA THR A 3 -68.42 -31.65 -28.30
C THR A 3 -67.76 -30.29 -28.03
N ARG A 4 -67.45 -30.01 -26.76
CA ARG A 4 -66.66 -28.83 -26.38
C ARG A 4 -65.20 -29.09 -26.72
N GLN A 5 -64.72 -28.54 -27.84
CA GLN A 5 -63.30 -28.56 -28.16
C GLN A 5 -62.64 -27.30 -27.58
N HIS A 6 -61.85 -27.45 -26.51
CA HIS A 6 -61.02 -26.37 -25.99
C HIS A 6 -59.80 -26.17 -26.88
N LYS A 7 -59.71 -25.00 -27.52
CA LYS A 7 -58.55 -24.59 -28.33
C LYS A 7 -57.35 -24.38 -27.40
N GLN A 8 -56.34 -25.24 -27.48
CA GLN A 8 -55.07 -25.04 -26.74
C GLN A 8 -54.40 -23.76 -27.24
N ARG A 9 -54.26 -22.78 -26.34
CA ARG A 9 -53.63 -21.49 -26.63
C ARG A 9 -52.21 -21.50 -26.10
N ASN A 10 -51.22 -21.55 -27.00
CA ASN A 10 -49.79 -21.64 -26.67
C ASN A 10 -49.15 -20.29 -26.29
N THR A 11 -49.93 -19.25 -26.01
CA THR A 11 -49.44 -17.87 -25.80
C THR A 11 -48.49 -17.74 -24.60
N GLY A 12 -48.53 -18.67 -23.65
CA GLY A 12 -47.64 -18.67 -22.48
C GLY A 12 -46.20 -19.15 -22.74
N ARG A 13 -45.91 -19.76 -23.90
CA ARG A 13 -44.62 -20.44 -24.13
C ARG A 13 -43.41 -19.49 -24.16
N LEU A 14 -43.62 -18.21 -24.47
CA LEU A 14 -42.55 -17.21 -24.58
C LEU A 14 -42.32 -16.40 -23.30
N ILE A 15 -43.20 -16.52 -22.30
CA ILE A 15 -43.11 -15.74 -21.06
C ILE A 15 -41.81 -16.06 -20.33
N ILE A 16 -41.54 -17.35 -20.10
CA ILE A 16 -40.33 -17.77 -19.38
C ILE A 16 -39.05 -17.39 -20.16
N PRO A 17 -38.90 -17.71 -21.46
CA PRO A 17 -37.75 -17.25 -22.24
C PRO A 17 -37.54 -15.74 -22.22
N SER A 18 -38.61 -14.95 -22.37
CA SER A 18 -38.50 -13.47 -22.34
C SER A 18 -38.01 -12.97 -20.99
N LEU A 19 -38.51 -13.54 -19.89
CA LEU A 19 -38.11 -13.17 -18.55
C LEU A 19 -36.63 -13.52 -18.32
N CYS A 20 -36.20 -14.72 -18.74
CA CYS A 20 -34.79 -15.13 -18.68
C CYS A 20 -33.88 -14.16 -19.44
N VAL A 21 -34.26 -13.73 -20.64
CA VAL A 21 -33.47 -12.76 -21.42
C VAL A 21 -33.33 -11.43 -20.68
N VAL A 22 -34.42 -10.93 -20.07
CA VAL A 22 -34.38 -9.69 -19.27
C VAL A 22 -33.45 -9.84 -18.07
N PHE A 23 -33.54 -10.95 -17.33
CA PHE A 23 -32.65 -11.21 -16.19
C PHE A 23 -31.19 -11.31 -16.63
N LEU A 24 -30.90 -12.05 -17.70
CA LEU A 24 -29.54 -12.18 -18.22
C LEU A 24 -28.97 -10.85 -18.69
N ALA A 25 -29.78 -10.00 -19.33
CA ALA A 25 -29.37 -8.66 -19.73
C ALA A 25 -29.04 -7.78 -18.50
N TYR A 26 -29.89 -7.82 -17.47
CA TYR A 26 -29.67 -7.09 -16.22
C TYR A 26 -28.37 -7.54 -15.53
N PHE A 27 -28.21 -8.85 -15.29
CA PHE A 27 -27.02 -9.39 -14.65
C PHE A 27 -25.78 -9.19 -15.51
N GLY A 28 -25.88 -9.33 -16.83
CA GLY A 28 -24.80 -9.05 -17.76
C GLY A 28 -24.34 -7.59 -17.67
N PHE A 29 -25.26 -6.63 -17.68
CA PHE A 29 -24.93 -5.22 -17.51
C PHE A 29 -24.22 -4.95 -16.18
N HIS A 30 -24.77 -5.46 -15.08
CA HIS A 30 -24.19 -5.31 -13.75
C HIS A 30 -22.85 -6.05 -13.57
N ALA A 31 -22.61 -7.13 -14.30
CA ALA A 31 -21.32 -7.82 -14.27
C ALA A 31 -20.19 -6.94 -14.83
N TYR A 32 -20.48 -6.04 -15.77
CA TYR A 32 -19.48 -5.10 -16.29
C TYR A 32 -19.45 -3.77 -15.53
N HIS A 33 -20.61 -3.21 -15.18
CA HIS A 33 -20.73 -1.84 -14.63
C HIS A 33 -20.98 -1.77 -13.12
N GLY A 34 -21.29 -2.90 -12.48
CA GLY A 34 -21.55 -2.92 -11.04
C GLY A 34 -20.29 -2.66 -10.21
N GLU A 35 -20.49 -2.26 -8.96
CA GLU A 35 -19.40 -2.04 -8.00
C GLU A 35 -18.53 -3.27 -7.77
N PHE A 36 -19.10 -4.46 -7.91
CA PHE A 36 -18.37 -5.75 -7.84
C PHE A 36 -18.17 -6.38 -9.22
N GLY A 37 -18.29 -5.58 -10.28
CA GLY A 37 -18.13 -6.03 -11.65
C GLY A 37 -16.67 -6.18 -12.07
N ILE A 38 -16.49 -6.69 -13.29
CA ILE A 38 -15.20 -6.96 -13.92
C ILE A 38 -14.31 -5.72 -13.95
N ASN A 39 -14.89 -4.56 -14.32
CA ASN A 39 -14.14 -3.29 -14.37
C ASN A 39 -13.65 -2.84 -13.00
N SER A 40 -14.46 -3.05 -11.95
CA SER A 40 -14.09 -2.72 -10.58
C SER A 40 -12.93 -3.59 -10.11
N LYS A 41 -12.98 -4.90 -10.40
CA LYS A 41 -11.87 -5.82 -10.11
C LYS A 41 -10.55 -5.31 -10.69
N TYR A 42 -10.52 -4.92 -11.97
CA TYR A 42 -9.30 -4.41 -12.59
C TYR A 42 -8.80 -3.10 -11.95
N LYS A 43 -9.71 -2.21 -11.55
CA LYS A 43 -9.35 -0.98 -10.83
C LYS A 43 -8.73 -1.27 -9.47
N LEU A 44 -9.35 -2.14 -8.67
CA LEU A 44 -8.81 -2.53 -7.38
C LEU A 44 -7.45 -3.21 -7.53
N GLU A 45 -7.30 -4.10 -8.51
CA GLU A 45 -6.02 -4.78 -8.77
C GLU A 45 -4.92 -3.76 -9.12
N ALA A 46 -5.21 -2.79 -9.98
CA ALA A 46 -4.27 -1.71 -10.29
C ALA A 46 -3.92 -0.85 -9.06
N GLU A 47 -4.91 -0.53 -8.21
CA GLU A 47 -4.70 0.20 -6.97
C GLU A 47 -3.84 -0.58 -5.98
N THR A 48 -4.06 -1.89 -5.85
CA THR A 48 -3.24 -2.75 -4.98
C THR A 48 -1.78 -2.76 -5.40
N VAL A 49 -1.50 -2.87 -6.70
CA VAL A 49 -0.14 -2.82 -7.23
C VAL A 49 0.51 -1.46 -6.94
N ALA A 50 -0.22 -0.36 -7.17
CA ALA A 50 0.28 0.98 -6.90
C ALA A 50 0.60 1.19 -5.40
N LEU A 51 -0.29 0.76 -4.51
CA LEU A 51 -0.11 0.84 -3.06
C LEU A 51 1.04 -0.04 -2.57
N GLN A 52 1.20 -1.25 -3.13
CA GLN A 52 2.34 -2.11 -2.84
C GLN A 52 3.67 -1.44 -3.21
N GLY A 53 3.75 -0.81 -4.38
CA GLY A 53 4.93 -0.05 -4.79
C GLY A 53 5.26 1.10 -3.84
N GLN A 54 4.25 1.86 -3.38
CA GLN A 54 4.44 2.92 -2.39
C GLN A 54 4.94 2.38 -1.05
N LEU A 55 4.36 1.27 -0.61
CA LEU A 55 4.74 0.60 0.63
C LEU A 55 6.19 0.11 0.57
N GLU A 56 6.63 -0.47 -0.55
CA GLU A 56 8.02 -0.90 -0.73
C GLU A 56 8.99 0.28 -0.68
N ALA A 57 8.66 1.39 -1.36
CA ALA A 57 9.48 2.60 -1.34
C ALA A 57 9.63 3.17 0.09
N ILE A 58 8.52 3.26 0.84
CA ILE A 58 8.53 3.75 2.23
C ILE A 58 9.32 2.78 3.13
N ARG A 59 9.15 1.47 2.97
CA ARG A 59 9.92 0.48 3.74
C ARG A 59 11.41 0.58 3.46
N ALA A 60 11.82 0.74 2.20
CA ALA A 60 13.22 0.96 1.84
C ALA A 60 13.78 2.21 2.51
N ARG A 61 13.02 3.31 2.54
CA ARG A 61 13.43 4.54 3.21
C ARG A 61 13.56 4.35 4.73
N ARG A 62 12.61 3.65 5.34
CA ARG A 62 12.64 3.30 6.77
C ARG A 62 13.90 2.49 7.10
N MET A 63 14.21 1.45 6.34
CA MET A 63 15.39 0.62 6.57
C MET A 63 16.71 1.41 6.45
N GLU A 64 16.80 2.32 5.48
CA GLU A 64 17.97 3.20 5.34
C GLU A 64 18.15 4.13 6.56
N LEU A 65 17.05 4.71 7.04
CA LEU A 65 17.07 5.53 8.25
C LEU A 65 17.42 4.71 9.50
N GLU A 66 16.85 3.52 9.64
CA GLU A 66 17.18 2.60 10.75
C GLU A 66 18.65 2.21 10.73
N ARG A 67 19.23 1.95 9.55
CA ARG A 67 20.67 1.69 9.40
C ARG A 67 21.49 2.88 9.87
N ARG A 68 21.15 4.11 9.45
CA ARG A 68 21.84 5.33 9.88
C ARG A 68 21.74 5.55 11.38
N VAL A 69 20.54 5.38 11.95
CA VAL A 69 20.32 5.49 13.39
C VAL A 69 21.14 4.43 14.13
N LYS A 70 21.16 3.19 13.65
CA LYS A 70 21.98 2.13 14.24
C LYS A 70 23.48 2.47 14.22
N LEU A 71 23.99 3.02 13.11
CA LEU A 71 25.37 3.49 13.04
C LEU A 71 25.68 4.64 14.00
N MET A 72 24.69 5.48 14.33
CA MET A 72 24.81 6.51 15.37
C MET A 72 24.62 5.96 16.80
N HIS A 73 24.06 4.76 16.95
CA HIS A 73 23.64 4.20 18.22
C HIS A 73 24.56 3.08 18.74
N ASP A 74 25.49 2.56 17.95
CA ASP A 74 26.44 1.55 18.43
C ASP A 74 27.38 2.14 19.49
N GLY A 75 26.96 1.96 20.74
CA GLY A 75 27.82 1.70 21.90
C GLY A 75 28.31 2.91 22.68
N THR A 76 28.78 3.96 22.01
CA THR A 76 29.31 5.15 22.68
C THR A 76 29.19 6.32 21.73
N LEU A 77 28.18 7.18 21.89
CA LEU A 77 28.38 8.56 21.46
C LEU A 77 29.50 9.08 22.36
N GLU A 78 30.73 8.98 21.86
CA GLU A 78 31.93 9.20 22.63
C GLU A 78 31.85 10.61 23.22
N ARG A 79 32.08 10.75 24.52
CA ARG A 79 31.95 12.04 25.23
C ARG A 79 32.79 13.12 24.55
N ASP A 80 33.86 12.71 23.88
CA ASP A 80 34.78 13.54 23.12
C ASP A 80 34.19 14.01 21.78
N MET A 81 33.35 13.23 21.10
CA MET A 81 32.59 13.71 19.92
C MET A 81 31.56 14.78 20.32
N LEU A 82 30.92 14.62 21.48
CA LEU A 82 30.04 15.65 22.04
C LEU A 82 30.81 16.92 22.44
N ASP A 83 32.00 16.77 23.02
CA ASP A 83 32.87 17.91 23.37
C ASP A 83 33.41 18.62 22.12
N GLU A 84 33.78 17.89 21.07
CA GLU A 84 34.20 18.45 19.78
C GLU A 84 33.07 19.27 19.13
N GLN A 85 31.86 18.70 19.04
CA GLN A 85 30.70 19.43 18.50
C GLN A 85 30.30 20.62 19.37
N ALA A 86 30.37 20.50 20.71
CA ALA A 86 30.09 21.61 21.61
C ALA A 86 31.11 22.75 21.45
N ARG A 87 32.41 22.45 21.38
CA ARG A 87 33.46 23.46 21.15
C ARG A 87 33.34 24.11 19.78
N LYS A 88 33.02 23.33 18.74
CA LYS A 88 32.79 23.83 17.39
C LYS A 88 31.58 24.76 17.30
N ALA A 89 30.46 24.39 17.93
CA ALA A 89 29.24 25.20 17.95
C ALA A 89 29.41 26.50 18.77
N LEU A 90 30.24 26.47 19.82
CA LEU A 90 30.54 27.61 20.68
C LEU A 90 31.75 28.45 20.19
N ASN A 91 32.32 28.13 19.02
CA ASN A 91 33.51 28.81 18.48
C ASN A 91 34.73 28.77 19.43
N LEU A 92 34.80 27.75 20.29
CA LEU A 92 35.88 27.50 21.25
C LEU A 92 37.02 26.66 20.66
N SER A 93 36.95 26.30 19.37
CA SER A 93 37.97 25.59 18.61
C SER A 93 38.38 26.42 17.38
N GLN A 94 39.68 26.69 17.24
CA GLN A 94 40.25 27.40 16.08
C GLN A 94 40.57 26.39 14.96
N ALA A 95 40.57 26.83 13.70
CA ALA A 95 40.80 25.97 12.54
C ALA A 95 42.15 25.22 12.55
N ASP A 96 43.12 25.69 13.34
CA ASP A 96 44.49 25.19 13.39
C ASP A 96 44.81 24.37 14.65
N GLU A 97 43.81 23.97 15.44
CA GLU A 97 44.02 23.30 16.73
C GLU A 97 43.99 21.76 16.60
N ILE A 98 44.98 21.08 17.20
CA ILE A 98 45.15 19.62 17.14
C ILE A 98 44.72 19.01 18.48
N THR A 99 43.67 18.19 18.48
CA THR A 99 43.20 17.48 19.68
C THR A 99 43.93 16.14 19.81
N ILE A 100 44.56 15.89 20.96
CA ILE A 100 45.29 14.64 21.27
C ILE A 100 44.57 13.90 22.40
N MET A 101 44.11 12.68 22.13
CA MET A 101 43.53 11.79 23.14
C MET A 101 44.63 11.03 23.87
N LEU A 102 44.66 11.14 25.22
CA LEU A 102 45.61 10.43 26.06
C LEU A 102 44.97 9.16 26.64
N PRO A 103 45.69 8.03 26.74
CA PRO A 103 45.20 6.82 27.37
C PRO A 103 44.96 7.05 28.86
N VAL A 104 43.83 6.56 29.37
CA VAL A 104 43.52 6.58 30.80
C VAL A 104 44.53 5.70 31.54
N SER A 105 45.36 6.33 32.37
CA SER A 105 46.19 5.61 33.34
C SER A 105 45.28 5.13 34.46
N GLU A 106 45.00 3.82 34.51
CA GLU A 106 44.46 3.18 35.71
C GLU A 106 45.46 3.35 36.86
N LYS A 107 44.94 3.66 38.05
CA LYS A 107 45.69 3.83 39.29
C LYS A 107 45.27 2.74 40.27
#